data_AF-A0A8T5UWV9-F1
#
_entry.id   AF-A0A8T5UWV9-F1
#
_cell.length_a   1.000
_cell.length_b   1.000
_cell.length_c   1.000
_cell.angle_alpha   90.00
_cell.angle_beta   90.00
_cell.angle_gamma   90.00
#
_symmetry.space_group_name_H-M   'P 1'
#
loop_
_entity.id
_entity.type
_entity.pdbx_description
1 polymer ?
#
loop_
_entity_poly.entity_id
_entity_poly.type
_entity_poly.pdbx_seq_one_letter_code
_entity_poly.pdbx_strand_id
1 'polypeptide(L)'
;TVLSIMSNVASYIRILALALAHIALMLSIQAVVGLIQGEGILIQILIIIGLIFGNLVVILLEGILVFINAIRLHFYEFFFKFYKGSGTDFFPFYIDDDYSTINFKILSEKDVISEEIEREIDTKELKEDFDDAISYISDKFF
;
A
#
# COMPACT_ATOMS: atom_id res chain seq x y z
N THR A 1 -13.56 -10.39 35.72
CA THR A 1 -14.94 -10.65 35.27
C THR A 1 -15.72 -9.37 34.97
N VAL A 2 -15.82 -8.40 35.89
CA VAL A 2 -16.59 -7.14 35.65
C VAL A 2 -16.01 -6.27 34.52
N LEU A 3 -14.68 -6.08 34.47
CA LEU A 3 -14.03 -5.25 33.45
C LEU A 3 -14.21 -5.80 32.02
N SER A 4 -14.23 -7.13 31.87
CA SER A 4 -14.46 -7.78 30.58
C SER A 4 -15.90 -7.60 30.08
N ILE A 5 -16.88 -7.55 30.98
CA ILE A 5 -18.29 -7.32 30.63
C ILE A 5 -18.46 -5.86 30.18
N MET A 6 -17.88 -4.91 30.91
CA MET A 6 -17.92 -3.49 30.54
C MET A 6 -17.23 -3.23 29.19
N SER A 7 -16.10 -3.89 28.93
CA SER A 7 -15.41 -3.81 27.65
C SER A 7 -16.25 -4.36 26.50
N ASN A 8 -16.99 -5.46 26.73
CA ASN A 8 -17.88 -6.05 25.73
C ASN A 8 -19.06 -5.10 25.43
N VAL A 9 -19.69 -4.53 26.47
CA VAL A 9 -20.79 -3.55 26.32
C VAL A 9 -20.34 -2.27 25.60
N ALA A 10 -19.15 -1.75 25.94
CA ALA A 10 -18.57 -0.59 25.26
C ALA A 10 -18.30 -0.85 23.76
N SER A 11 -17.98 -2.10 23.39
CA SER A 11 -17.87 -2.55 22.00
C SER A 11 -19.20 -2.35 21.24
N TYR A 12 -20.32 -2.77 21.83
CA TYR A 12 -21.65 -2.67 21.20
C TYR A 12 -22.30 -1.28 21.27
N ILE A 13 -21.94 -0.42 22.22
CA ILE A 13 -22.46 0.96 22.27
C ILE A 13 -22.10 1.76 21.02
N ARG A 14 -20.99 1.45 20.37
CA ARG A 14 -20.54 2.17 19.17
C ARG A 14 -21.51 2.05 18.00
N ILE A 15 -22.00 0.84 17.73
CA ILE A 15 -23.01 0.61 16.68
C ILE A 15 -24.33 1.30 17.01
N LEU A 16 -24.68 1.38 18.31
CA LEU A 16 -25.86 2.09 18.78
C LEU A 16 -25.72 3.61 18.61
N ALA A 17 -24.56 4.18 18.95
CA ALA A 17 -24.28 5.59 18.76
C ALA A 17 -24.29 5.99 17.27
N LEU A 18 -23.78 5.12 16.40
CA LEU A 18 -23.83 5.31 14.94
C LEU A 18 -25.28 5.27 14.42
N ALA A 19 -26.12 4.37 14.93
CA ALA A 19 -27.55 4.35 14.59
C ALA A 19 -28.29 5.62 15.04
N LEU A 20 -27.95 6.17 16.21
CA LEU A 20 -28.53 7.41 16.69
C LEU A 20 -28.10 8.61 15.84
N ALA A 21 -26.82 8.67 15.45
CA ALA A 21 -26.30 9.68 14.53
C ALA A 21 -27.02 9.63 13.17
N HIS A 22 -27.27 8.42 12.65
CA HIS A 22 -27.99 8.20 11.40
C HIS A 22 -29.39 8.81 11.43
N ILE A 23 -30.15 8.50 12.48
CA ILE A 23 -31.50 9.04 12.68
C ILE A 23 -31.45 10.57 12.78
N ALA A 24 -30.50 11.12 13.53
CA ALA A 24 -30.36 12.57 13.69
C ALA A 24 -30.03 13.29 12.37
N LEU A 25 -29.15 12.71 11.55
CA LEU A 25 -28.81 13.26 10.23
C LEU A 25 -29.97 13.17 9.25
N MET A 26 -30.71 12.06 9.23
CA MET A 26 -31.91 11.91 8.38
C MET A 26 -32.97 12.95 8.74
N LEU A 27 -33.20 13.18 10.04
CA LEU A 27 -34.10 14.22 10.54
C LEU A 27 -33.63 15.63 10.15
N SER A 28 -32.33 15.90 10.22
CA SER A 28 -31.74 17.18 9.81
C SER A 28 -31.97 17.47 8.32
N ILE A 29 -31.74 16.48 7.44
CA ILE A 29 -32.01 16.61 6.00
C ILE A 29 -33.49 16.89 5.74
N GLN A 30 -34.39 16.14 6.39
CA GLN A 30 -35.83 16.36 6.25
C GLN A 30 -36.24 17.77 6.73
N ALA A 31 -35.67 18.24 7.83
CA ALA A 31 -35.92 19.59 8.34
C ALA A 31 -35.45 20.67 7.36
N VAL A 32 -34.24 20.56 6.82
CA VAL A 32 -33.67 21.50 5.84
C VAL A 32 -34.51 21.55 4.57
N VAL A 33 -34.90 20.40 4.03
CA VAL A 33 -35.76 20.31 2.85
C VAL A 33 -37.16 20.88 3.14
N GLY A 34 -37.68 20.68 4.35
CA GLY A 34 -38.97 21.22 4.80
C GLY A 34 -39.01 22.74 4.97
N LEU A 35 -37.86 23.42 5.03
CA LEU A 35 -37.80 24.90 5.04
C LEU A 35 -38.09 25.50 3.66
N ILE A 36 -38.03 24.71 2.59
CA ILE A 36 -38.35 25.14 1.24
C ILE A 36 -39.87 25.27 1.13
N GLN A 37 -40.38 26.49 1.24
CA GLN A 37 -41.80 26.80 1.10
C GLN A 37 -42.09 27.30 -0.31
N GLY A 38 -43.07 26.68 -0.98
CA GLY A 38 -43.55 27.12 -2.28
C GLY A 38 -44.51 26.10 -2.90
N GLU A 39 -45.50 26.60 -3.63
CA GLU A 39 -46.43 25.77 -4.39
C GLU A 39 -46.09 25.81 -5.88
N GLY A 40 -45.93 24.63 -6.48
CA GLY A 40 -45.63 24.48 -7.90
C GLY A 40 -44.84 23.20 -8.22
N ILE A 41 -45.06 22.66 -9.42
CA ILE A 41 -44.43 21.42 -9.88
C ILE A 41 -42.89 21.48 -9.81
N LEU A 42 -42.30 22.64 -10.12
CA LEU A 42 -40.84 22.83 -10.13
C LEU A 42 -40.25 22.75 -8.71
N ILE A 43 -40.93 23.33 -7.72
CA ILE A 43 -40.50 23.31 -6.32
C ILE A 43 -40.60 21.89 -5.75
N GLN A 44 -41.66 21.17 -6.11
CA GLN A 44 -41.86 19.78 -5.68
C GLN A 44 -40.78 18.85 -6.24
N ILE A 45 -40.38 19.04 -7.51
CA ILE A 45 -39.24 18.33 -8.12
C ILE A 45 -37.93 18.65 -7.38
N LEU A 46 -37.70 19.93 -7.04
CA LEU A 46 -36.50 20.35 -6.31
C LEU A 46 -36.43 19.71 -4.90
N ILE A 47 -37.56 19.63 -4.19
CA ILE A 47 -37.68 18.97 -2.88
C ILE A 47 -37.32 17.49 -2.99
N ILE A 48 -37.83 16.79 -4.00
CA ILE A 48 -37.55 15.35 -4.22
C ILE A 48 -36.07 15.13 -4.53
N ILE A 49 -35.49 15.93 -5.40
CA ILE A 49 -34.05 15.87 -5.73
C ILE A 49 -33.21 16.16 -4.48
N GLY A 50 -33.58 17.17 -3.70
CA GLY A 50 -32.91 17.52 -2.45
C GLY A 50 -32.96 16.39 -1.42
N LEU A 51 -34.10 15.71 -1.29
CA LEU A 51 -34.26 14.56 -0.39
C LEU A 51 -33.39 13.38 -0.83
N ILE A 52 -33.38 13.05 -2.13
CA ILE A 52 -32.55 11.96 -2.68
C ILE A 52 -31.07 12.27 -2.49
N PHE A 53 -30.65 13.49 -2.82
CA PHE A 53 -29.26 13.91 -2.67
C PHE A 53 -28.81 13.92 -1.21
N GLY A 54 -29.64 14.46 -0.31
CA GLY A 54 -29.35 14.47 1.13
C GLY A 54 -29.21 13.07 1.72
N ASN A 55 -30.11 12.14 1.37
CA ASN A 55 -30.00 10.75 1.81
C ASN A 55 -28.76 10.05 1.24
N LEU A 56 -28.41 10.30 -0.02
CA LEU A 56 -27.21 9.74 -0.63
C LEU A 56 -25.94 10.18 0.11
N VAL A 57 -25.84 11.46 0.44
CA VAL A 57 -24.70 12.02 1.19
C VAL A 57 -24.60 11.40 2.59
N VAL A 58 -25.72 11.27 3.30
CA VAL A 58 -25.76 10.65 4.63
C VAL A 58 -25.28 9.20 4.57
N ILE A 59 -25.79 8.41 3.63
CA ILE A 59 -25.40 7.00 3.47
C ILE A 59 -23.90 6.88 3.16
N LEU A 60 -23.36 7.73 2.31
CA LEU A 60 -21.95 7.68 1.94
C LEU A 60 -21.04 8.07 3.13
N LEU A 61 -21.36 9.18 3.80
CA LEU A 61 -20.62 9.69 4.95
C LEU A 61 -20.68 8.72 6.14
N GLU A 62 -21.86 8.19 6.46
CA GLU A 62 -21.98 7.26 7.58
C GLU A 62 -21.48 5.88 7.24
N GLY A 63 -21.65 5.42 5.99
CA GLY A 63 -21.12 4.14 5.54
C GLY A 63 -19.61 4.06 5.75
N ILE A 64 -18.87 5.11 5.40
CA ILE A 64 -17.41 5.15 5.62
C ILE A 64 -17.05 5.20 7.11
N LEU A 65 -17.80 5.95 7.93
CA LEU A 65 -17.58 6.03 9.38
C LEU A 65 -17.88 4.69 10.07
N VAL A 66 -19.00 4.05 9.73
CA VAL A 66 -19.39 2.74 10.27
C VAL A 66 -18.36 1.70 9.88
N PHE A 67 -17.86 1.73 8.64
CA PHE A 67 -16.89 0.78 8.13
C PHE A 67 -15.59 0.79 8.95
N ILE A 68 -15.02 1.98 9.18
CA ILE A 68 -13.80 2.15 9.99
C ILE A 68 -14.04 1.68 11.43
N ASN A 69 -15.20 2.03 12.00
CA ASN A 69 -15.56 1.65 13.36
C ASN A 69 -15.76 0.13 13.52
N ALA A 70 -16.35 -0.52 12.52
CA ALA A 70 -16.57 -1.96 12.47
C ALA A 70 -15.26 -2.72 12.31
N ILE A 71 -14.38 -2.31 11.40
CA ILE A 71 -13.03 -2.87 11.27
C ILE A 71 -12.30 -2.81 12.60
N ARG A 72 -12.41 -1.70 13.34
CA ARG A 72 -11.73 -1.59 14.63
C ARG A 72 -12.20 -2.63 15.65
N LEU A 73 -13.51 -2.85 15.75
CA LEU A 73 -14.05 -3.93 16.58
C LEU A 73 -13.58 -5.29 16.09
N HIS A 74 -13.69 -5.55 14.79
CA HIS A 74 -13.35 -6.85 14.21
C HIS A 74 -11.86 -7.18 14.37
N PHE A 75 -10.97 -6.23 14.11
CA PHE A 75 -9.54 -6.42 14.29
C PHE A 75 -9.16 -6.62 15.77
N TYR A 76 -9.67 -5.79 16.68
CA TYR A 76 -9.29 -5.91 18.09
C TYR A 76 -9.90 -7.12 18.79
N GLU A 77 -11.18 -7.40 18.53
CA GLU A 77 -11.91 -8.39 19.30
C GLU A 77 -11.82 -9.79 18.68
N PHE A 78 -11.76 -9.90 17.35
CA PHE A 78 -11.66 -11.20 16.67
C PHE A 78 -10.21 -11.69 16.57
N PHE A 79 -9.27 -10.89 16.09
CA PHE A 79 -7.88 -11.36 15.94
C PHE A 79 -7.22 -11.57 17.30
N PHE A 80 -7.46 -10.72 18.30
CA PHE A 80 -6.81 -10.90 19.60
C PHE A 80 -7.31 -12.13 20.39
N LYS A 81 -8.56 -12.58 20.15
CA LYS A 81 -9.10 -13.80 20.77
C LYS A 81 -8.80 -15.07 19.99
N PHE A 82 -8.85 -15.02 18.66
CA PHE A 82 -8.84 -16.22 17.81
C PHE A 82 -7.54 -16.39 17.00
N TYR A 83 -6.72 -15.36 16.87
CA TYR A 83 -5.41 -15.43 16.22
C TYR A 83 -4.30 -15.54 17.27
N LYS A 84 -3.88 -16.77 17.58
CA LYS A 84 -2.56 -17.01 18.17
C LYS A 84 -1.57 -16.93 17.02
N GLY A 85 -0.64 -15.99 17.04
CA GLY A 85 0.42 -15.80 16.02
C GLY A 85 1.44 -16.95 15.97
N SER A 86 0.95 -18.18 15.87
CA SER A 86 1.71 -19.41 15.81
C SER A 86 1.12 -20.25 14.68
N GLY A 87 1.71 -20.11 13.51
CA GLY A 87 1.49 -20.95 12.34
C GLY A 87 2.79 -20.98 11.54
N THR A 88 3.12 -22.13 10.97
CA THR A 88 4.21 -22.23 9.99
C THR A 88 3.68 -21.72 8.67
N ASP A 89 4.38 -20.77 8.04
CA ASP A 89 4.02 -20.32 6.70
C ASP A 89 3.98 -21.52 5.75
N PHE A 90 2.86 -21.66 5.04
CA PHE A 90 2.70 -22.72 4.06
C PHE A 90 3.59 -22.40 2.86
N PHE A 91 4.69 -23.14 2.70
CA PHE A 91 5.49 -23.16 1.48
C PHE A 91 4.99 -24.29 0.58
N PRO A 92 4.12 -24.00 -0.42
CA PRO A 92 3.77 -24.99 -1.42
C PRO A 92 5.03 -25.43 -2.18
N PHE A 93 5.14 -26.73 -2.41
CA PHE A 93 6.15 -27.29 -3.30
C PHE A 93 5.83 -26.88 -4.73
N TYR A 94 6.62 -25.96 -5.28
CA TYR A 94 6.66 -25.67 -6.71
C TYR A 94 7.80 -26.45 -7.34
N ILE A 95 7.49 -27.18 -8.40
CA ILE A 95 8.51 -27.72 -9.29
C ILE A 95 9.00 -26.53 -10.11
N ASP A 96 10.24 -26.11 -9.82
CA ASP A 96 10.94 -25.11 -10.62
C ASP A 96 11.33 -25.77 -11.95
N ASP A 97 10.57 -25.56 -13.01
CA ASP A 97 10.85 -26.12 -14.35
C ASP A 97 12.02 -25.40 -15.06
N ASP A 98 12.79 -24.56 -14.34
CA ASP A 98 13.91 -23.77 -14.88
C ASP A 98 15.23 -24.55 -15.02
N TYR A 99 15.17 -25.85 -15.29
CA TYR A 99 16.35 -26.68 -15.57
C TYR A 99 17.02 -26.40 -16.94
N SER A 100 16.73 -25.29 -17.63
CA SER A 100 17.30 -25.05 -18.97
C SER A 100 17.74 -23.63 -19.32
N THR A 101 17.81 -22.68 -18.39
CA THR A 101 18.59 -21.46 -18.62
C THR A 101 20.00 -21.63 -18.08
N ILE A 102 20.89 -22.16 -18.92
CA ILE A 102 22.33 -22.19 -18.67
C ILE A 102 22.82 -20.75 -18.58
N ASN A 103 22.81 -20.19 -17.37
CA ASN A 103 23.36 -18.88 -17.10
C ASN A 103 24.87 -19.07 -16.95
N PHE A 104 25.61 -18.87 -18.03
CA PHE A 104 27.07 -18.80 -18.02
C PHE A 104 27.49 -17.58 -17.21
N LYS A 105 27.47 -17.71 -15.89
CA LYS A 105 28.19 -16.82 -15.00
C LYS A 105 29.66 -17.18 -15.19
N ILE A 106 30.39 -16.35 -15.93
CA ILE A 106 31.85 -16.37 -15.96
C ILE A 106 32.28 -16.03 -14.52
N LEU A 107 32.32 -17.04 -13.65
CA LEU A 107 33.17 -17.01 -12.47
C LEU A 107 34.60 -17.15 -13.01
N SER A 108 35.17 -16.01 -13.43
CA SER A 108 36.60 -15.82 -13.38
C SER A 108 36.94 -15.67 -11.89
N GLU A 109 36.99 -16.80 -11.20
CA GLU A 109 37.98 -16.95 -10.14
C GLU A 109 39.32 -16.69 -10.84
N LYS A 110 40.03 -15.62 -10.45
CA LYS A 110 41.33 -15.29 -11.04
C LYS A 110 42.23 -16.50 -10.82
N ASP A 111 42.43 -17.30 -11.86
CA ASP A 111 43.39 -18.39 -11.86
C ASP A 111 44.78 -17.79 -11.58
N VAL A 112 45.58 -18.47 -10.74
CA VAL A 112 46.94 -18.10 -10.29
C VAL A 112 47.86 -17.64 -11.44
N ILE A 113 47.59 -18.12 -12.66
CA ILE A 113 48.32 -17.75 -13.88
C ILE A 113 48.11 -16.26 -14.25
N SER A 114 46.92 -15.71 -14.00
CA SER A 114 46.60 -14.30 -14.29
C SER A 114 47.31 -13.33 -13.34
N GLU A 115 47.62 -13.75 -12.11
CA GLU A 115 48.35 -12.96 -11.11
C GLU A 115 49.86 -12.94 -11.39
N GLU A 116 50.41 -14.02 -11.97
CA GLU A 116 51.81 -14.10 -12.38
C GLU A 116 52.08 -13.23 -13.64
N ILE A 117 51.15 -13.21 -14.60
CA ILE A 117 51.25 -12.38 -15.81
C ILE A 117 51.21 -10.87 -15.47
N GLU A 118 50.40 -10.46 -14.50
CA GLU A 118 50.30 -9.06 -14.06
C GLU A 118 51.59 -8.59 -13.36
N ARG A 119 52.40 -9.53 -12.84
CA ARG A 119 53.68 -9.24 -12.18
C ARG A 119 54.87 -9.18 -13.16
N GLU A 120 54.75 -9.83 -14.32
CA GLU A 120 55.78 -9.85 -15.37
C GLU A 120 55.67 -8.64 -16.33
N ILE A 121 54.51 -7.98 -16.38
CA ILE A 121 54.25 -6.77 -17.21
C ILE A 121 54.70 -5.46 -16.49
N ASP A 122 55.25 -5.54 -15.26
CA ASP A 122 55.82 -4.39 -14.54
C ASP A 122 57.35 -4.30 -14.61
N THR A 123 57.98 -4.61 -15.75
CA THR A 123 59.40 -4.27 -15.91
C THR A 123 59.74 -3.68 -17.29
N LYS A 124 59.73 -2.34 -17.27
CA LYS A 124 60.59 -1.41 -18.02
C LYS A 124 60.42 -1.18 -19.53
N GLU A 125 59.77 -2.04 -20.32
CA GLU A 125 59.74 -1.80 -21.78
C GLU A 125 58.47 -1.08 -22.29
N LEU A 126 57.31 -1.25 -21.64
CA LEU A 126 56.05 -0.66 -22.12
C LEU A 126 55.78 0.79 -21.71
N LYS A 127 56.57 1.39 -20.80
CA LYS A 127 56.41 2.84 -20.49
C LYS A 127 56.98 3.73 -21.58
N GLU A 128 58.05 3.29 -22.26
CA GLU A 128 58.68 4.05 -23.34
C GLU A 128 57.77 4.09 -24.58
N ASP A 129 57.18 2.95 -24.95
CA ASP A 129 56.21 2.87 -26.07
C ASP A 129 54.92 3.66 -25.84
N PHE A 130 54.45 3.76 -24.59
CA PHE A 130 53.25 4.53 -24.26
C PHE A 130 53.51 6.05 -24.25
N ASP A 131 54.67 6.50 -23.77
CA ASP A 131 55.03 7.93 -23.81
C ASP A 131 55.29 8.42 -25.25
N ASP A 132 55.93 7.60 -26.09
CA ASP A 132 56.12 7.90 -27.52
C ASP A 132 54.77 7.97 -28.27
N ALA A 133 53.85 7.05 -27.98
CA ALA A 133 52.52 7.07 -28.57
C ALA A 133 51.70 8.31 -28.16
N ILE A 134 51.81 8.76 -26.91
CA ILE A 134 51.13 9.98 -26.44
C ILE A 134 51.74 11.23 -27.09
N SER A 135 53.07 11.30 -27.22
CA SER A 135 53.73 12.39 -27.94
C SER A 135 53.29 12.47 -29.40
N TYR A 136 53.17 11.34 -30.09
CA TYR A 136 52.77 11.30 -31.50
C TYR A 136 51.31 11.72 -31.73
N ILE A 137 50.42 11.44 -30.77
CA ILE A 137 49.02 11.84 -30.86
C ILE A 137 48.84 13.33 -30.53
N SER A 138 49.60 13.87 -29.56
CA SER A 138 49.54 15.29 -29.22
C SER A 138 49.95 16.18 -30.39
N ASP A 139 51.09 15.92 -31.03
CA ASP A 139 51.60 16.76 -32.15
C ASP A 139 50.73 16.69 -33.41
N LYS A 140 49.97 15.60 -33.58
CA LYS A 140 49.15 15.37 -34.78
C LYS A 140 47.73 15.92 -34.68
N PHE A 141 47.20 16.08 -33.47
CA PHE A 141 45.81 16.50 -33.24
C PHE A 141 45.67 17.79 -32.41
N PHE A 142 46.74 18.34 -31.84
CA PHE A 142 46.77 19.63 -31.15
C PHE A 142 47.99 20.47 -31.56
#